data_AF-A0A1M7JE26-F1
#
_entry.id   AF-A0A1M7JE26-F1
#
_cell.length_a   1.000
_cell.length_b   1.000
_cell.length_c   1.000
_cell.angle_alpha   90.00
_cell.angle_beta   90.00
_cell.angle_gamma   90.00
#
_symmetry.space_group_name_H-M   'P 1'
#
loop_
_entity.id
_entity.type
_entity.pdbx_description
1 polymer ?
#
loop_
_entity_poly.entity_id
_entity_poly.type
_entity_poly.pdbx_seq_one_letter_code
_entity_poly.pdbx_strand_id
1 'polypeptide(L)'
;MGKPINRTISFFTFDLPLNAAFNRLALQQAHKQNSNHSQYWSIEGTKQVLKAAYWYEYVPRHFAVFIIGGSLLYWVITQNLFTSVGFSVLSLFLAVLYMVLFLTIYRPFYSRIYLPQINSLIDRWTKDDADKKAVEEAKKVPPQSIEPTKSARTQTKIPALTVIHYVLFQTAGIKALACDDESAKLINKLTGVDTGSIKENLRRIIRPSNLTVKERAEMRKAIDLAADYFNQLDHQPALRILEQMKQKYQRD
;
A
#
# COMPACT_ATOMS: atom_id res chain seq x y z
N MET A 1 14.28 20.40 -13.66
CA MET A 1 13.38 21.38 -14.32
C MET A 1 12.93 20.80 -15.64
N GLY A 2 11.68 20.36 -15.75
CA GLY A 2 11.15 19.70 -16.96
C GLY A 2 9.73 20.14 -17.29
N LYS A 3 9.61 20.83 -18.43
CA LYS A 3 8.47 20.93 -19.37
C LYS A 3 7.16 21.60 -18.90
N PRO A 4 6.98 22.91 -19.11
CA PRO A 4 5.66 23.56 -19.12
C PRO A 4 4.79 23.12 -20.31
N ILE A 5 5.38 22.62 -21.40
CA ILE A 5 4.67 22.26 -22.65
C ILE A 5 3.64 21.13 -22.46
N ASN A 6 3.86 20.20 -21.52
CA ASN A 6 2.91 19.10 -21.30
C ASN A 6 1.64 19.50 -20.56
N ARG A 7 1.64 20.60 -19.78
CA ARG A 7 0.49 21.00 -18.95
C ARG A 7 -0.62 21.68 -19.76
N THR A 8 -0.25 22.49 -20.74
CA THR A 8 -1.23 23.18 -21.58
C THR A 8 -1.92 22.19 -22.51
N ILE A 9 -1.17 21.26 -23.12
CA ILE A 9 -1.73 20.22 -23.98
C ILE A 9 -2.68 19.30 -23.18
N SER A 10 -2.25 18.83 -22.00
CA SER A 10 -3.08 17.99 -21.14
C SER A 10 -4.32 18.68 -20.57
N PHE A 11 -4.33 20.02 -20.55
CA PHE A 11 -5.52 20.78 -20.22
C PHE A 11 -6.51 20.77 -21.39
N PHE A 12 -6.06 21.03 -22.63
CA PHE A 12 -6.91 21.00 -23.82
C PHE A 12 -7.47 19.60 -24.15
N THR A 13 -6.72 18.53 -23.83
CA THR A 13 -7.18 17.15 -24.01
C THR A 13 -7.97 16.61 -22.81
N PHE A 14 -8.12 17.42 -21.75
CA PHE A 14 -8.78 17.01 -20.50
C PHE A 14 -8.12 15.81 -19.80
N ASP A 15 -6.81 15.60 -20.01
CA ASP A 15 -6.04 14.49 -19.44
C ASP A 15 -5.66 14.72 -17.97
N LEU A 16 -5.54 15.99 -17.56
CA LEU A 16 -5.12 16.35 -16.21
C LEU A 16 -6.01 15.72 -15.11
N PRO A 17 -7.34 15.86 -15.14
CA PRO A 17 -8.22 15.23 -14.16
C PRO A 17 -8.25 13.70 -14.26
N LEU A 18 -7.70 13.09 -15.32
CA LEU A 18 -7.64 11.63 -15.48
C LEU A 18 -6.34 11.01 -14.95
N ASN A 19 -5.37 11.84 -14.58
CA ASN A 19 -4.07 11.39 -14.15
C ASN A 19 -4.09 10.92 -12.68
N ALA A 20 -3.67 9.68 -12.44
CA ALA A 20 -3.66 9.08 -11.10
C ALA A 20 -2.78 9.83 -10.10
N ALA A 21 -1.61 10.30 -10.54
CA ALA A 21 -0.68 11.02 -9.69
C ALA A 21 -1.23 12.40 -9.33
N PHE A 22 -1.87 13.08 -10.28
CA PHE A 22 -2.57 14.35 -10.01
C PHE A 22 -3.70 14.14 -9.00
N ASN A 23 -4.56 13.15 -9.21
CA ASN A 23 -5.68 12.88 -8.31
C ASN A 23 -5.23 12.44 -6.91
N ARG A 24 -4.12 11.70 -6.81
CA ARG A 24 -3.51 11.37 -5.51
C ARG A 24 -3.03 12.62 -4.77
N LEU A 25 -2.36 13.54 -5.46
CA LEU A 25 -1.92 14.81 -4.87
C LEU A 25 -3.11 15.68 -4.47
N ALA A 26 -4.12 15.80 -5.33
CA ALA A 26 -5.35 16.54 -5.05
C ALA A 26 -6.08 15.96 -3.82
N LEU A 27 -6.16 14.64 -3.69
CA LEU A 27 -6.73 13.97 -2.51
C LEU A 27 -5.96 14.32 -1.23
N GLN A 28 -4.63 14.22 -1.25
CA GLN A 28 -3.80 14.54 -0.09
C GLN A 28 -3.91 16.01 0.32
N GLN A 29 -3.89 16.91 -0.66
CA GLN A 29 -4.02 18.35 -0.42
C GLN A 29 -5.40 18.71 0.12
N ALA A 30 -6.47 18.23 -0.54
CA ALA A 30 -7.84 18.50 -0.11
C ALA A 30 -8.12 17.93 1.28
N HIS A 31 -7.65 16.71 1.56
CA HIS A 31 -7.82 16.12 2.89
C HIS A 31 -7.07 16.92 3.96
N LYS A 32 -5.79 17.25 3.72
CA LYS A 32 -4.97 18.05 4.66
C LYS A 32 -5.58 19.44 4.91
N GLN A 33 -6.04 20.10 3.86
CA GLN A 33 -6.63 21.42 3.97
C GLN A 33 -7.91 21.39 4.80
N ASN A 34 -8.79 20.42 4.56
CA ASN A 34 -10.06 20.32 5.27
C ASN A 34 -9.93 19.75 6.68
N SER A 35 -8.97 18.83 6.91
CA SER A 35 -8.66 18.33 8.26
C SER A 35 -8.10 19.42 9.18
N ASN A 36 -7.41 20.41 8.61
CA ASN A 36 -6.95 21.57 9.38
C ASN A 36 -8.10 22.48 9.83
N HIS A 37 -9.23 22.48 9.10
CA HIS A 37 -10.41 23.27 9.45
C HIS A 37 -11.38 22.51 10.37
N SER A 38 -11.47 21.18 10.23
CA SER A 38 -12.31 20.32 11.06
C SER A 38 -11.57 19.06 11.46
N GLN A 39 -11.38 18.88 12.77
CA GLN A 39 -10.72 17.70 13.34
C GLN A 39 -11.47 16.39 13.03
N TYR A 40 -12.76 16.47 12.69
CA TYR A 40 -13.60 15.31 12.34
C TYR A 40 -13.80 15.14 10.84
N TRP A 41 -12.96 15.77 10.00
CA TRP A 41 -13.09 15.66 8.56
C TRP A 41 -12.87 14.22 8.08
N SER A 42 -13.92 13.63 7.50
CA SER A 42 -13.86 12.25 7.01
C SER A 42 -13.26 12.17 5.60
N ILE A 43 -12.70 11.00 5.27
CA ILE A 43 -12.20 10.74 3.91
C ILE A 43 -13.32 10.75 2.87
N GLU A 44 -14.52 10.33 3.25
CA GLU A 44 -15.71 10.42 2.39
C GLU A 44 -16.08 11.89 2.12
N GLY A 45 -15.88 12.80 3.09
CA GLY A 45 -15.98 14.24 2.87
C GLY A 45 -15.02 14.72 1.78
N THR A 46 -13.74 14.31 1.84
CA THR A 46 -12.78 14.64 0.78
C THR A 46 -13.20 14.09 -0.58
N LYS A 47 -13.77 12.87 -0.64
CA LYS A 47 -14.30 12.28 -1.88
C LYS A 47 -15.36 13.15 -2.53
N GLN A 48 -16.30 13.66 -1.74
CA GLN A 48 -17.37 14.52 -2.25
C GLN A 48 -16.81 15.86 -2.76
N VAL A 49 -15.82 16.42 -2.08
CA VAL A 49 -15.11 17.63 -2.55
C VAL A 49 -14.44 17.38 -3.90
N LEU A 50 -13.76 16.25 -4.09
CA LEU A 50 -13.12 15.93 -5.38
C LEU A 50 -14.14 15.71 -6.50
N LYS A 51 -15.25 15.01 -6.21
CA LYS A 51 -16.35 14.87 -7.18
C LYS A 51 -16.92 16.23 -7.58
N ALA A 52 -17.10 17.14 -6.61
CA ALA A 52 -17.57 18.49 -6.86
C ALA A 52 -16.55 19.28 -7.69
N ALA A 53 -15.26 19.21 -7.35
CA ALA A 53 -14.21 19.88 -8.10
C ALA A 53 -14.19 19.45 -9.58
N TYR A 54 -14.43 18.17 -9.88
CA TYR A 54 -14.56 17.72 -11.27
C TYR A 54 -15.63 18.49 -12.05
N TRP A 55 -16.85 18.56 -11.49
CA TRP A 55 -18.00 19.15 -12.18
C TRP A 55 -18.06 20.67 -12.14
N TYR A 56 -17.54 21.28 -11.08
CA TYR A 56 -17.65 22.73 -10.86
C TYR A 56 -16.35 23.49 -11.13
N GLU A 57 -15.21 22.82 -11.19
CA GLU A 57 -13.93 23.44 -11.45
C GLU A 57 -13.33 22.99 -12.78
N TYR A 58 -13.18 21.69 -13.01
CA TYR A 58 -12.48 21.20 -14.21
C TYR A 58 -13.33 21.32 -15.48
N VAL A 59 -14.56 20.80 -15.46
CA VAL A 59 -15.46 20.87 -16.63
C VAL A 59 -15.75 22.32 -17.05
N PRO A 60 -16.11 23.25 -16.14
CA PRO A 60 -16.42 24.62 -16.53
C PRO A 60 -15.19 25.40 -16.99
N ARG A 61 -14.02 25.22 -16.34
CA ARG A 61 -12.77 25.87 -16.81
C ARG A 61 -12.37 25.40 -18.19
N HIS A 62 -12.48 24.10 -18.46
CA HIS A 62 -12.20 23.57 -19.78
C HIS A 62 -13.17 24.15 -20.82
N PHE A 63 -14.47 24.18 -20.52
CA PHE A 63 -15.46 24.76 -21.42
C PHE A 63 -15.30 26.27 -21.62
N ALA A 64 -14.87 27.02 -20.60
CA ALA A 64 -14.60 28.44 -20.70
C ALA A 64 -13.53 28.77 -21.75
N VAL A 65 -12.56 27.88 -21.99
CA VAL A 65 -11.58 28.04 -23.08
C VAL A 65 -12.26 28.08 -24.44
N PHE A 66 -13.24 27.21 -24.67
CA PHE A 66 -13.99 27.18 -25.94
C PHE A 66 -14.87 28.42 -26.09
N ILE A 67 -15.49 28.90 -25.00
CA ILE A 67 -16.28 30.14 -25.03
C ILE A 67 -15.37 31.31 -25.40
N ILE A 68 -14.25 31.50 -24.68
CA ILE A 68 -13.33 32.61 -24.91
C ILE A 68 -12.71 32.51 -26.30
N GLY A 69 -12.17 31.34 -26.67
CA GLY A 69 -11.54 31.11 -27.97
C GLY A 69 -12.51 31.26 -29.14
N GLY A 70 -13.72 30.71 -29.02
CA GLY A 70 -14.77 30.83 -30.02
C GLY A 70 -15.26 32.27 -30.20
N SER A 71 -15.41 33.01 -29.09
CA SER A 71 -15.82 34.42 -29.12
C SER A 71 -14.74 35.31 -29.76
N LEU A 72 -13.47 35.08 -29.44
CA LEU A 72 -12.34 35.79 -30.05
C LEU A 72 -12.23 35.51 -31.55
N LEU A 73 -12.35 34.25 -31.95
CA LEU A 73 -12.31 33.86 -33.35
C LEU A 73 -13.46 34.50 -34.14
N TYR A 74 -14.67 34.46 -33.58
CA TYR A 74 -15.84 35.12 -34.16
C TYR A 74 -15.64 36.62 -34.33
N TRP A 75 -15.10 37.30 -33.32
CA TRP A 75 -14.80 38.73 -33.36
C TRP A 75 -13.78 39.09 -34.45
N VAL A 76 -12.70 38.32 -34.59
CA VAL A 76 -11.67 38.53 -35.61
C VAL A 76 -12.23 38.34 -37.03
N ILE A 77 -13.06 37.33 -37.24
CA ILE A 77 -13.63 37.03 -38.58
C ILE A 77 -14.65 38.10 -38.99
N THR A 78 -15.49 38.54 -38.06
CA THR A 78 -16.60 39.45 -38.38
C THR A 78 -16.21 40.93 -38.42
N GLN A 79 -14.94 41.26 -38.15
CA GLN A 79 -14.39 42.62 -38.24
C GLN A 79 -15.31 43.66 -37.55
N ASN A 80 -15.79 43.32 -36.35
CA ASN A 80 -16.58 44.20 -35.49
C ASN A 80 -18.04 44.46 -35.93
N LEU A 81 -18.59 43.70 -36.89
CA LEU A 81 -20.03 43.68 -37.16
C LEU A 81 -20.76 42.84 -36.10
N PHE A 82 -20.83 43.36 -34.86
CA PHE A 82 -21.62 42.78 -33.78
C PHE A 82 -23.11 42.85 -34.12
N THR A 83 -23.59 41.86 -34.86
CA THR A 83 -25.02 41.66 -35.07
C THR A 83 -25.58 40.81 -33.93
N SER A 84 -26.70 41.25 -33.35
CA SER A 84 -27.41 40.50 -32.30
C SER A 84 -27.74 39.06 -32.75
N VAL A 85 -28.01 38.87 -34.04
CA VAL A 85 -28.25 37.56 -34.67
C VAL A 85 -27.01 36.66 -34.58
N GLY A 86 -25.82 37.18 -34.90
CA GLY A 86 -24.59 36.40 -34.89
C GLY A 86 -24.18 35.93 -33.49
N PHE A 87 -24.36 36.78 -32.47
CA PHE A 87 -24.13 36.38 -31.07
C PHE A 87 -25.11 35.29 -30.63
N SER A 88 -26.39 35.39 -31.04
CA SER A 88 -27.40 34.39 -30.73
C SER A 88 -27.07 33.02 -31.35
N VAL A 89 -26.62 33.02 -32.61
CA VAL A 89 -26.17 31.79 -33.30
C VAL A 89 -24.93 31.19 -32.63
N LEU A 90 -23.93 32.01 -32.27
CA LEU A 90 -22.74 31.56 -31.57
C LEU A 90 -23.08 30.95 -30.19
N SER A 91 -23.97 31.61 -29.44
CA SER A 91 -24.43 31.12 -28.14
C SER A 91 -25.14 29.77 -28.25
N LEU A 92 -26.05 29.62 -29.22
CA LEU A 92 -26.74 28.35 -29.48
C LEU A 92 -25.76 27.25 -29.90
N PHE A 93 -24.79 27.58 -30.76
CA PHE A 93 -23.74 26.65 -31.16
C PHE A 93 -22.90 26.18 -29.96
N LEU A 94 -22.46 27.10 -29.09
CA LEU A 94 -21.70 26.76 -27.89
C LEU A 94 -22.53 25.92 -26.90
N ALA A 95 -23.84 26.17 -26.77
CA ALA A 95 -24.72 25.36 -25.93
C ALA A 95 -24.86 23.93 -26.46
N VAL A 96 -25.05 23.76 -27.77
CA VAL A 96 -25.09 22.44 -28.42
C VAL A 96 -23.74 21.73 -28.27
N LEU A 97 -22.64 22.45 -28.48
CA LEU A 97 -21.29 21.91 -28.30
C LEU A 97 -21.06 21.44 -26.86
N TYR A 98 -21.47 22.22 -25.86
CA TYR A 98 -21.41 21.81 -24.45
C TYR A 98 -22.18 20.52 -24.21
N MET A 99 -23.42 20.44 -24.73
CA MET A 99 -24.26 19.25 -24.57
C MET A 99 -23.60 18.01 -25.17
N VAL A 100 -23.03 18.13 -26.37
CA VAL A 100 -22.30 17.03 -27.02
C VAL A 100 -21.07 16.63 -26.20
N LEU A 101 -20.22 17.57 -25.80
CA LEU A 101 -19.03 17.30 -24.99
C LEU A 101 -19.39 16.69 -23.62
N PHE A 102 -20.46 17.17 -23.00
CA PHE A 102 -20.96 16.64 -21.73
C PHE A 102 -21.36 15.17 -21.85
N LEU A 103 -22.12 14.82 -22.88
CA LEU A 103 -22.62 13.46 -23.08
C LEU A 103 -21.54 12.49 -23.58
N THR A 104 -20.59 12.96 -24.40
CA THR A 104 -19.63 12.08 -25.08
C THR A 104 -18.26 12.03 -24.40
N ILE A 105 -17.85 13.09 -23.71
CA ILE A 105 -16.52 13.20 -23.09
C ILE A 105 -16.63 13.25 -21.57
N TYR A 106 -17.25 14.31 -21.02
CA TYR A 106 -17.19 14.56 -19.57
C TYR A 106 -17.89 13.46 -18.77
N ARG A 107 -19.14 13.11 -19.12
CA ARG A 107 -19.89 12.09 -18.38
C ARG A 107 -19.28 10.69 -18.49
N PRO A 108 -18.88 10.19 -19.68
CA PRO A 108 -18.22 8.90 -19.79
C PRO A 108 -16.88 8.84 -19.05
N PHE A 109 -16.04 9.87 -19.16
CA PHE A 109 -14.75 9.90 -18.48
C PHE A 109 -14.88 9.99 -16.97
N TYR A 110 -15.84 10.79 -16.48
CA TYR A 110 -16.18 10.82 -15.06
C TYR A 110 -16.52 9.42 -14.54
N SER A 111 -17.42 8.72 -15.23
CA SER A 111 -17.98 7.46 -14.74
C SER A 111 -17.02 6.28 -14.88
N ARG A 112 -16.23 6.25 -15.97
CA ARG A 112 -15.37 5.10 -16.31
C ARG A 112 -13.94 5.21 -15.78
N ILE A 113 -13.42 6.42 -15.64
CA ILE A 113 -12.00 6.63 -15.31
C ILE A 113 -11.87 7.36 -13.98
N TYR A 114 -12.41 8.57 -13.90
CA TYR A 114 -12.21 9.44 -12.74
C TYR A 114 -12.76 8.83 -11.45
N LEU A 115 -14.04 8.46 -11.46
CA LEU A 115 -14.73 7.99 -10.26
C LEU A 115 -14.14 6.67 -9.73
N PRO A 116 -13.88 5.63 -10.56
CA PRO A 116 -13.21 4.41 -10.10
C PRO A 116 -11.80 4.68 -9.55
N GLN A 117 -11.06 5.59 -10.17
CA GLN A 117 -9.71 5.94 -9.73
C GLN A 117 -9.72 6.61 -8.35
N ILE A 118 -10.62 7.57 -8.12
CA ILE A 118 -10.78 8.22 -6.82
C ILE A 118 -11.18 7.21 -5.74
N ASN A 119 -12.14 6.31 -6.04
CA ASN A 119 -12.52 5.24 -5.11
C ASN A 119 -11.32 4.35 -4.76
N SER A 120 -10.55 3.90 -5.76
CA SER A 120 -9.37 3.06 -5.54
C SER A 120 -8.28 3.75 -4.71
N LEU A 121 -8.11 5.07 -4.85
CA LEU A 121 -7.16 5.85 -4.07
C LEU A 121 -7.61 5.98 -2.61
N ILE A 122 -8.91 6.17 -2.39
CA ILE A 122 -9.50 6.25 -1.05
C ILE A 122 -9.43 4.89 -0.34
N ASP A 123 -9.72 3.80 -1.04
CA ASP A 123 -9.62 2.46 -0.48
C ASP A 123 -8.20 2.16 -0.01
N ARG A 124 -7.20 2.50 -0.83
CA ARG A 124 -5.78 2.38 -0.45
C ARG A 124 -5.44 3.25 0.75
N TRP A 125 -5.87 4.51 0.73
CA TRP A 125 -5.61 5.43 1.83
C TRP A 125 -6.22 4.98 3.16
N THR A 126 -7.43 4.42 3.11
CA THR A 126 -8.14 3.88 4.28
C THR A 126 -7.45 2.62 4.82
N LYS A 127 -6.96 1.74 3.93
CA LYS A 127 -6.13 0.59 4.33
C LYS A 127 -4.83 1.04 4.98
N ASP A 128 -4.13 1.99 4.38
CA ASP A 128 -2.87 2.53 4.94
C ASP A 128 -3.10 3.19 6.31
N ASP A 129 -4.23 3.86 6.53
CA ASP A 129 -4.60 4.45 7.83
C ASP A 129 -4.97 3.37 8.87
N ALA A 130 -5.71 2.34 8.46
CA ALA A 130 -6.04 1.20 9.30
C ALA A 130 -4.79 0.43 9.72
N ASP A 131 -3.86 0.18 8.80
CA ASP A 131 -2.60 -0.49 9.07
C ASP A 131 -1.74 0.33 10.06
N LYS A 132 -1.69 1.66 9.90
CA LYS A 132 -1.00 2.55 10.85
C LYS A 132 -1.63 2.50 12.24
N LYS A 133 -2.96 2.55 12.32
CA LYS A 133 -3.68 2.46 13.60
C LYS A 133 -3.45 1.10 14.26
N ALA A 134 -3.47 0.01 13.50
CA ALA A 134 -3.17 -1.32 14.02
C ALA A 134 -1.73 -1.40 14.58
N VAL A 135 -0.76 -0.77 13.91
CA VAL A 135 0.63 -0.67 14.40
C VAL A 135 0.71 0.20 15.66
N GLU A 136 -0.04 1.31 15.73
CA GLU A 136 -0.07 2.18 16.92
C GLU A 136 -0.80 1.54 18.11
N GLU A 137 -1.88 0.79 17.87
CA GLU A 137 -2.59 0.02 18.89
C GLU A 137 -1.72 -1.12 19.41
N ALA A 138 -1.01 -1.82 18.52
CA ALA A 138 0.01 -2.80 18.91
C ALA A 138 1.13 -2.19 19.76
N LYS A 139 1.38 -0.88 19.63
CA LYS A 139 2.35 -0.12 20.45
C LYS A 139 1.79 0.34 21.80
N LYS A 140 0.46 0.48 21.95
CA LYS A 140 -0.22 0.92 23.19
C LYS A 140 -0.50 -0.23 24.16
N VAL A 141 -0.46 -1.48 23.71
CA VAL A 141 -0.53 -2.65 24.60
C VAL A 141 0.78 -2.71 25.41
N PRO A 142 0.74 -2.69 26.76
CA PRO A 142 1.93 -2.90 27.57
C PRO A 142 2.56 -4.26 27.24
N PRO A 143 3.89 -4.38 27.24
CA PRO A 143 4.58 -5.47 26.55
C PRO A 143 4.28 -6.82 27.21
N GLN A 144 3.37 -7.59 26.64
CA GLN A 144 3.63 -9.00 26.44
C GLN A 144 4.35 -9.11 25.09
N SER A 145 5.69 -9.14 25.18
CA SER A 145 6.69 -9.48 24.16
C SER A 145 6.17 -9.58 22.71
N ILE A 146 6.56 -8.70 21.79
CA ILE A 146 7.84 -8.81 21.06
C ILE A 146 8.17 -7.44 20.45
N GLU A 147 9.20 -6.76 20.96
CA GLU A 147 9.83 -5.66 20.24
C GLU A 147 10.81 -6.19 19.17
N PRO A 148 10.83 -5.59 17.96
CA PRO A 148 11.94 -5.71 17.03
C PRO A 148 13.02 -4.67 17.40
N THR A 149 13.83 -4.97 18.42
CA THR A 149 15.00 -4.15 18.76
C THR A 149 16.21 -4.59 17.93
N LYS A 150 16.67 -3.67 17.08
CA LYS A 150 18.01 -3.71 16.48
C LYS A 150 19.05 -3.76 17.61
N SER A 151 20.09 -4.56 17.38
CA SER A 151 21.37 -4.58 18.10
C SER A 151 21.41 -5.33 19.44
N ALA A 152 22.35 -6.27 19.54
CA ALA A 152 22.78 -7.06 20.70
C ALA A 152 21.91 -8.23 21.25
N ARG A 153 20.57 -8.24 21.12
CA ARG A 153 19.72 -9.37 21.60
C ARG A 153 19.38 -10.42 20.54
N THR A 154 19.90 -10.29 19.33
CA THR A 154 19.50 -11.08 18.14
C THR A 154 20.10 -12.47 18.08
N GLN A 155 21.22 -12.74 18.76
CA GLN A 155 21.92 -14.04 18.65
C GLN A 155 21.11 -15.21 19.23
N THR A 156 20.32 -15.01 20.28
CA THR A 156 19.44 -16.05 20.85
C THR A 156 18.08 -16.16 20.17
N LYS A 157 17.64 -15.12 19.43
CA LYS A 157 16.35 -15.11 18.73
C LYS A 157 16.41 -15.84 17.38
N ILE A 158 17.55 -15.82 16.69
CA ILE A 158 17.68 -16.48 15.38
C ILE A 158 17.54 -18.01 15.48
N PRO A 159 18.23 -18.71 16.41
CA PRO A 159 18.08 -20.16 16.53
C PRO A 159 16.65 -20.55 16.93
N ALA A 160 16.01 -19.81 17.85
CA ALA A 160 14.63 -20.05 18.26
C ALA A 160 13.65 -19.90 17.09
N LEU A 161 13.83 -18.84 16.28
CA LEU A 161 13.03 -18.61 15.09
C LEU A 161 13.19 -19.73 14.06
N THR A 162 14.42 -20.20 13.84
CA THR A 162 14.69 -21.33 12.94
C THR A 162 14.06 -22.62 13.46
N VAL A 163 14.10 -22.87 14.77
CA VAL A 163 13.41 -24.02 15.41
C VAL A 163 11.90 -23.94 15.23
N ILE A 164 11.28 -22.77 15.47
CA ILE A 164 9.83 -22.57 15.29
C ILE A 164 9.42 -22.89 13.85
N HIS A 165 10.13 -22.35 12.86
CA HIS A 165 9.83 -22.62 11.46
C HIS A 165 10.03 -24.10 11.13
N TYR A 166 11.14 -24.70 11.56
CA TYR A 166 11.40 -26.12 11.35
C TYR A 166 10.27 -27.01 11.88
N VAL A 167 9.77 -26.72 13.09
CA VAL A 167 8.66 -27.46 13.69
C VAL A 167 7.36 -27.24 12.90
N LEU A 168 7.05 -26.01 12.50
CA LEU A 168 5.86 -25.72 11.66
C LEU A 168 5.88 -26.52 10.36
N PHE A 169 7.02 -26.55 9.68
CA PHE A 169 7.19 -27.32 8.45
C PHE A 169 7.02 -28.82 8.69
N GLN A 170 7.56 -29.36 9.79
CA GLN A 170 7.32 -30.75 10.16
C GLN A 170 5.84 -31.04 10.45
N THR A 171 5.15 -30.14 11.16
CA THR A 171 3.71 -30.30 11.43
C THR A 171 2.86 -30.20 10.17
N ALA A 172 3.33 -29.49 9.14
CA ALA A 172 2.72 -29.42 7.83
C ALA A 172 3.00 -30.66 6.95
N GLY A 173 3.68 -31.69 7.48
CA GLY A 173 3.98 -32.93 6.77
C GLY A 173 5.17 -32.83 5.81
N ILE A 174 5.93 -31.73 5.84
CA ILE A 174 7.12 -31.56 5.01
C ILE A 174 8.28 -32.29 5.71
N LYS A 175 8.65 -33.45 5.16
CA LYS A 175 9.51 -34.45 5.81
C LYS A 175 10.91 -33.96 6.19
N ALA A 176 11.43 -32.92 5.55
CA ALA A 176 12.62 -32.22 5.99
C ALA A 176 12.74 -30.87 5.28
N LEU A 177 12.96 -29.79 6.03
CA LEU A 177 13.69 -28.67 5.44
C LEU A 177 15.10 -29.15 5.16
N ALA A 178 15.51 -29.10 3.91
CA ALA A 178 16.90 -29.35 3.55
C ALA A 178 17.77 -28.22 4.13
N CYS A 179 19.03 -28.54 4.44
CA CYS A 179 20.03 -27.53 4.79
C CYS A 179 20.57 -26.85 3.51
N ASP A 180 19.67 -26.40 2.64
CA ASP A 180 19.99 -25.80 1.35
C ASP A 180 19.64 -24.31 1.30
N ASP A 181 20.14 -23.65 0.25
CA ASP A 181 19.94 -22.22 0.06
C ASP A 181 18.47 -21.88 -0.24
N GLU A 182 17.69 -22.84 -0.75
CA GLU A 182 16.26 -22.63 -1.01
C GLU A 182 15.44 -22.53 0.28
N SER A 183 15.65 -23.47 1.21
CA SER A 183 15.00 -23.46 2.52
C SER A 183 15.37 -22.21 3.33
N ALA A 184 16.64 -21.80 3.27
CA ALA A 184 17.10 -20.57 3.90
C ALA A 184 16.48 -19.31 3.26
N LYS A 185 16.33 -19.27 1.93
CA LYS A 185 15.65 -18.18 1.21
C LYS A 185 14.17 -18.09 1.57
N LEU A 186 13.48 -19.21 1.75
CA LEU A 186 12.06 -19.22 2.15
C LEU A 186 11.87 -18.60 3.53
N ILE A 187 12.69 -19.00 4.51
CA ILE A 187 12.64 -18.43 5.87
C ILE A 187 13.08 -16.96 5.87
N ASN A 188 14.10 -16.59 5.08
CA ASN A 188 14.54 -15.19 4.95
C ASN A 188 13.42 -14.28 4.42
N LYS A 189 12.64 -14.72 3.43
CA LYS A 189 11.50 -13.94 2.91
C LYS A 189 10.45 -13.63 3.98
N LEU A 190 10.27 -14.52 4.96
CA LEU A 190 9.29 -14.37 6.03
C LEU A 190 9.82 -13.57 7.23
N THR A 191 11.13 -13.66 7.49
CA THR A 191 11.71 -13.20 8.76
C THR A 191 12.73 -12.07 8.62
N GLY A 192 13.24 -11.83 7.42
CA GLY A 192 14.32 -10.87 7.15
C GLY A 192 15.68 -11.27 7.72
N VAL A 193 15.83 -12.47 8.29
CA VAL A 193 17.08 -12.95 8.90
C VAL A 193 18.06 -13.42 7.82
N ASP A 194 19.37 -13.16 8.01
CA ASP A 194 20.44 -13.58 7.11
C ASP A 194 20.38 -15.08 6.77
N THR A 195 20.45 -15.40 5.47
CA THR A 195 20.34 -16.77 4.96
C THR A 195 21.47 -17.68 5.44
N GLY A 196 22.67 -17.14 5.64
CA GLY A 196 23.80 -17.89 6.20
C GLY A 196 23.54 -18.32 7.64
N SER A 197 23.01 -17.41 8.46
CA SER A 197 22.62 -17.71 9.84
C SER A 197 21.48 -18.73 9.93
N ILE A 198 20.47 -18.63 9.06
CA ILE A 198 19.39 -19.63 9.00
C ILE A 198 19.94 -21.00 8.62
N LYS A 199 20.78 -21.07 7.58
CA LYS A 199 21.38 -22.33 7.09
C LYS A 199 22.22 -23.00 8.16
N GLU A 200 23.03 -22.24 8.89
CA GLU A 200 23.83 -22.78 9.99
C GLU A 200 22.94 -23.30 11.13
N ASN A 201 21.87 -22.60 11.50
CA ASN A 201 20.95 -23.10 12.53
C ASN A 201 20.14 -24.33 12.06
N LEU A 202 19.73 -24.41 10.79
CA LEU A 202 19.12 -25.61 10.22
C LEU A 202 20.09 -26.80 10.25
N ARG A 203 21.37 -26.57 9.92
CA ARG A 203 22.42 -27.59 10.04
C ARG A 203 22.51 -28.11 11.46
N ARG A 204 22.50 -27.21 12.46
CA ARG A 204 22.55 -27.58 13.88
C ARG A 204 21.34 -28.44 14.26
N ILE A 205 20.14 -28.05 13.81
CA ILE A 205 18.88 -28.80 14.00
C ILE A 205 18.98 -30.23 13.44
N ILE A 206 19.47 -30.38 12.21
CA ILE A 206 19.51 -31.65 11.48
C ILE A 206 20.65 -32.57 11.96
N ARG A 207 21.80 -32.00 12.37
CA ARG A 207 23.01 -32.75 12.76
C ARG A 207 23.46 -32.42 14.20
N PRO A 208 22.69 -32.82 15.23
CA PRO A 208 22.97 -32.46 16.62
C PRO A 208 24.24 -33.10 17.21
N SER A 209 24.72 -34.21 16.63
CA SER A 209 25.90 -34.95 17.09
C SER A 209 27.22 -34.19 16.93
N ASN A 210 27.28 -33.21 16.02
CA ASN A 210 28.51 -32.51 15.66
C ASN A 210 28.62 -31.14 16.35
N LEU A 211 27.77 -30.88 17.35
CA LEU A 211 27.69 -29.58 18.03
C LEU A 211 28.66 -29.51 19.19
N THR A 212 29.33 -28.36 19.33
CA THR A 212 30.07 -28.04 20.54
C THR A 212 29.13 -27.88 21.74
N VAL A 213 29.66 -28.01 22.96
CA VAL A 213 28.88 -27.83 24.21
C VAL A 213 28.17 -26.47 24.22
N LYS A 214 28.83 -25.42 23.72
CA LYS A 214 28.27 -24.08 23.61
C LYS A 214 27.08 -24.03 22.64
N GLU A 215 27.23 -24.58 21.44
CA GLU A 215 26.16 -24.59 20.42
C GLU A 215 24.97 -25.44 20.87
N ARG A 216 25.23 -26.54 21.57
CA ARG A 216 24.18 -27.38 22.16
C ARG A 216 23.38 -26.60 23.23
N ALA A 217 24.06 -25.82 24.08
CA ALA A 217 23.40 -24.96 25.06
C ALA A 217 22.57 -23.85 24.40
N GLU A 218 23.06 -23.24 23.32
CA GLU A 218 22.31 -22.26 22.52
C GLU A 218 21.05 -22.87 21.90
N MET A 219 21.16 -24.07 21.31
CA MET A 219 20.02 -24.78 20.72
C MET A 219 19.00 -25.24 21.77
N ARG A 220 19.43 -25.66 22.97
CA ARG A 220 18.51 -25.98 24.07
C ARG A 220 17.68 -24.76 24.46
N LYS A 221 18.33 -23.61 24.69
CA LYS A 221 17.63 -22.35 24.97
C LYS A 221 16.63 -21.98 23.87
N ALA A 222 17.01 -22.22 22.61
CA ALA A 222 16.14 -21.98 21.46
C ALA A 222 14.92 -22.90 21.41
N ILE A 223 15.09 -24.19 21.75
CA ILE A 223 14.01 -25.17 21.85
C ILE A 223 13.05 -24.79 22.99
N ASP A 224 13.56 -24.39 24.15
CA ASP A 224 12.73 -23.97 25.28
C ASP A 224 11.89 -22.73 24.93
N LEU A 225 12.50 -21.73 24.28
CA LEU A 225 11.78 -20.55 23.77
C LEU A 225 10.70 -20.91 22.72
N ALA A 226 10.98 -21.87 21.84
CA ALA A 226 10.00 -22.34 20.87
C ALA A 226 8.86 -23.10 21.56
N ALA A 227 9.14 -23.86 22.63
CA ALA A 227 8.12 -24.57 23.39
C ALA A 227 7.18 -23.60 24.09
N ASP A 228 7.71 -22.55 24.73
CA ASP A 228 6.90 -21.49 25.34
C ASP A 228 5.97 -20.83 24.31
N TYR A 229 6.46 -20.57 23.09
CA TYR A 229 5.67 -20.01 22.00
C TYR A 229 4.50 -20.93 21.58
N PHE A 230 4.75 -22.21 21.33
CA PHE A 230 3.68 -23.14 20.92
C PHE A 230 2.74 -23.51 22.06
N ASN A 231 3.19 -23.44 23.31
CA ASN A 231 2.34 -23.65 24.47
C ASN A 231 1.29 -22.53 24.61
N GLN A 232 1.66 -21.28 24.31
CA GLN A 232 0.72 -20.16 24.25
C GLN A 232 -0.32 -20.30 23.12
N LEU A 233 0.03 -21.01 22.05
CA LEU A 233 -0.87 -21.29 20.92
C LEU A 233 -1.68 -22.58 21.08
N ASP A 234 -1.51 -23.31 22.20
CA ASP A 234 -2.05 -24.66 22.43
C ASP A 234 -1.80 -25.65 21.27
N HIS A 235 -0.64 -25.52 20.62
CA HIS A 235 -0.31 -26.31 19.43
C HIS A 235 0.38 -27.64 19.79
N GLN A 236 -0.41 -28.59 20.30
CA GLN A 236 0.06 -29.89 20.81
C GLN A 236 0.98 -30.69 19.85
N PRO A 237 0.74 -30.75 18.52
CA PRO A 237 1.64 -31.45 17.61
C PRO A 237 3.07 -30.87 17.59
N ALA A 238 3.20 -29.55 17.74
CA ALA A 238 4.49 -28.87 17.75
C ALA A 238 5.25 -29.14 19.05
N LEU A 239 4.54 -29.13 20.19
CA LEU A 239 5.11 -29.44 21.50
C LEU A 239 5.70 -30.86 21.54
N ARG A 240 5.02 -31.84 20.93
CA ARG A 240 5.54 -33.22 20.82
C ARG A 240 6.86 -33.30 20.05
N ILE A 241 6.99 -32.55 18.95
CA ILE A 241 8.22 -32.51 18.15
C ILE A 241 9.35 -31.84 18.95
N LEU A 242 9.04 -30.75 19.66
CA LEU A 242 10.02 -30.03 20.48
C LEU A 242 10.53 -30.89 21.64
N GLU A 243 9.68 -31.69 22.27
CA GLU A 243 10.10 -32.60 23.33
C GLU A 243 11.06 -33.69 22.79
N GLN A 244 10.77 -34.24 21.61
CA GLN A 244 11.68 -35.17 20.93
C GLN A 244 13.02 -34.50 20.58
N MET A 245 12.99 -33.23 20.14
CA MET A 245 14.20 -32.46 19.90
C MET A 245 14.96 -32.26 21.21
N LYS A 246 14.32 -31.86 22.31
CA LYS A 246 14.96 -31.66 23.61
C LYS A 246 15.72 -32.90 24.08
N GLN A 247 15.12 -34.09 23.94
CA GLN A 247 15.76 -35.36 24.28
C GLN A 247 17.02 -35.65 23.42
N LYS A 248 16.97 -35.35 22.11
CA LYS A 248 18.14 -35.52 21.21
C LYS A 248 19.31 -34.63 21.60
N TYR A 249 19.05 -33.48 22.18
CA TYR A 249 20.07 -32.52 22.61
C TYR A 249 20.53 -32.73 24.05
N GLN A 250 19.93 -33.69 24.78
CA GLN A 250 20.32 -34.09 26.14
C GLN A 250 21.28 -35.28 26.17
N ARG A 251 21.22 -36.18 25.18
CA ARG A 251 22.17 -37.31 25.06
C ARG A 251 23.55 -36.80 24.63
N ASP A 252 24.59 -37.32 25.29
CA ASP A 252 25.99 -36.92 25.17
C ASP A 252 26.51 -36.89 23.72
#